data_AF-A0A0F9B4D0-F1
#
_entry.id   AF-A0A0F9B4D0-F1
#
_cell.length_a   1.000
_cell.length_b   1.000
_cell.length_c   1.000
_cell.angle_alpha   90.00
_cell.angle_beta   90.00
_cell.angle_gamma   90.00
#
_symmetry.space_group_name_H-M   'P 1'
#
loop_
_entity.id
_entity.type
_entity.pdbx_description
1 polymer ?
#
loop_
_entity_poly.entity_id
_entity_poly.type
_entity_poly.pdbx_seq_one_letter_code
_entity_poly.pdbx_strand_id
1 'polypeptide(L)'
;LASFVDPSKDPQHYLDRYYNEPIYKDWFDSNYPGLTIEEAVGLESVSSFTETIQTNLENMIPEAEAIQTVVNPFDGNNSENNEMALLGLTLGGLAILFGAIYGIKRKADTNYENISKNHESMKKKMFGALHWNNPGDVIKNRLAYGEITVKEYSALKKALEK
;
A
#
# COMPACT_ATOMS: atom_id res chain seq x y z
N LEU A 1 13.38 2.74 27.62
CA LEU A 1 12.21 1.86 27.72
C LEU A 1 11.38 2.28 28.94
N ALA A 2 10.07 2.43 28.77
CA ALA A 2 9.14 2.72 29.86
C ALA A 2 9.03 1.52 30.81
N SER A 3 8.61 1.76 32.04
CA SER A 3 8.59 0.75 33.12
C SER A 3 7.70 -0.47 32.86
N PHE A 4 6.69 -0.35 31.98
CA PHE A 4 5.80 -1.45 31.61
C PHE A 4 6.34 -2.34 30.48
N VAL A 5 7.43 -1.92 29.82
CA VAL A 5 7.99 -2.63 28.66
C VAL A 5 8.90 -3.74 29.15
N ASP A 6 8.48 -4.98 28.91
CA ASP A 6 9.31 -6.18 29.07
C ASP A 6 10.35 -6.25 27.93
N PRO A 7 11.66 -6.18 28.23
CA PRO A 7 12.72 -6.23 27.23
C PRO A 7 12.83 -7.57 26.48
N SER A 8 12.22 -8.64 27.00
CA SER A 8 12.19 -9.95 26.35
C SER A 8 11.13 -10.04 25.24
N LYS A 9 10.26 -9.04 25.13
CA LYS A 9 9.22 -8.96 24.09
C LYS A 9 9.62 -7.99 22.99
N ASP A 10 9.19 -8.32 21.77
CA ASP A 10 9.37 -7.45 20.61
C ASP A 10 8.63 -6.11 20.81
N PRO A 11 9.27 -4.94 20.57
CA PRO A 11 8.61 -3.63 20.59
C PRO A 11 7.30 -3.57 19.77
N GLN A 12 7.24 -4.29 18.65
CA GLN A 12 6.05 -4.38 17.81
C GLN A 12 4.84 -4.95 18.55
N HIS A 13 5.07 -5.86 19.52
CA HIS A 13 4.00 -6.39 20.36
C HIS A 13 3.22 -5.29 21.07
N TYR A 14 3.91 -4.25 21.56
CA TYR A 14 3.29 -3.15 22.28
C TYR A 14 2.61 -2.14 21.35
N LEU A 15 3.18 -1.93 20.16
CA LEU A 15 2.56 -1.11 19.11
C LEU A 15 1.24 -1.74 18.64
N ASP A 16 1.25 -3.04 18.37
CA ASP A 16 0.07 -3.76 17.90
C ASP A 16 -1.07 -3.67 18.92
N ARG A 17 -0.75 -3.78 20.21
CA ARG A 17 -1.74 -3.60 21.27
C ARG A 17 -2.25 -2.16 21.34
N TYR A 18 -1.36 -1.18 21.26
CA TYR A 18 -1.75 0.23 21.30
C TYR A 18 -2.68 0.64 20.16
N TYR A 19 -2.44 0.15 18.93
CA TYR A 19 -3.27 0.52 17.79
C TYR A 19 -4.51 -0.36 17.59
N ASN A 20 -4.53 -1.59 18.12
CA ASN A 20 -5.63 -2.53 17.88
C ASN A 20 -6.49 -2.83 19.12
N GLU A 21 -6.02 -2.56 20.34
CA GLU A 21 -6.75 -2.78 21.60
C GLU A 21 -7.13 -1.44 22.24
N PRO A 22 -8.38 -0.94 22.10
CA PRO A 22 -8.79 0.34 22.67
C PRO A 22 -8.56 0.47 24.18
N ILE A 23 -8.79 -0.61 24.93
CA ILE A 23 -8.59 -0.65 26.38
C ILE A 23 -7.11 -0.44 26.73
N TYR A 24 -6.20 -1.02 25.96
CA TYR A 24 -4.77 -0.87 26.18
C TYR A 24 -4.31 0.55 25.84
N LYS A 25 -4.87 1.12 24.77
CA LYS A 25 -4.63 2.51 24.39
C LYS A 25 -5.06 3.49 25.50
N ASP A 26 -6.29 3.37 25.99
CA ASP A 26 -6.82 4.25 27.04
C ASP A 26 -5.99 4.16 28.33
N TRP A 27 -5.56 2.94 28.68
CA TRP A 27 -4.65 2.73 29.80
C TRP A 27 -3.30 3.42 29.58
N PHE A 28 -2.69 3.27 28.40
CA PHE A 28 -1.41 3.91 28.10
C PHE A 28 -1.52 5.44 28.16
N ASP A 29 -2.50 6.02 27.45
CA ASP A 29 -2.73 7.46 27.39
C ASP A 29 -2.93 8.07 28.80
N SER A 30 -3.59 7.33 29.69
CA SER A 30 -3.86 7.79 31.07
C SER A 30 -2.65 7.69 31.98
N ASN A 31 -1.79 6.69 31.80
CA ASN A 31 -0.66 6.42 32.71
C ASN A 31 0.65 7.08 32.26
N TYR A 32 0.79 7.39 30.97
CA TYR A 32 2.00 7.97 30.38
C TYR A 32 1.71 9.24 29.58
N PRO A 33 1.14 10.28 30.21
CA PRO A 33 0.84 11.52 29.51
C PRO A 33 2.13 12.18 29.00
N GLY A 34 2.15 12.55 27.72
CA GLY A 34 3.29 13.20 27.09
C GLY A 34 4.40 12.26 26.63
N LEU A 35 4.18 10.94 26.66
CA LEU A 35 5.07 9.94 26.07
C LEU A 35 4.33 9.24 24.94
N THR A 36 4.96 9.09 23.77
CA THR A 36 4.40 8.28 22.68
C THR A 36 4.67 6.80 22.92
N ILE A 37 3.86 5.90 22.33
CA ILE A 37 4.07 4.46 22.52
C ILE A 37 5.40 4.00 21.91
N GLU A 38 5.80 4.64 20.82
CA GLU A 38 7.04 4.43 20.08
C GLU A 38 8.26 4.76 20.96
N GLU A 39 8.26 5.93 21.60
CA GLU A 39 9.29 6.33 22.56
C GLU A 39 9.32 5.41 23.78
N ALA A 40 8.14 5.01 24.28
CA ALA A 40 8.03 4.12 25.43
C ALA A 40 8.70 2.75 25.17
N VAL A 41 8.57 2.22 23.95
CA VAL A 41 9.15 0.94 23.53
C VAL A 41 10.57 1.07 22.98
N GLY A 42 11.16 2.27 23.02
CA GLY A 42 12.53 2.51 22.59
C GLY A 42 12.72 2.50 21.07
N LEU A 43 11.64 2.70 20.31
CA LEU A 43 11.74 3.03 18.90
C LEU A 43 11.99 4.54 18.84
N GLU A 44 13.22 4.91 18.52
CA GLU A 44 13.60 6.33 18.43
C GLU A 44 12.65 7.04 17.47
N SER A 45 12.07 8.15 17.93
CA SER A 45 11.15 8.93 17.12
C SER A 45 11.87 9.38 15.85
N VAL A 46 11.10 9.67 14.79
CA VAL A 46 11.59 10.16 13.49
C VAL A 46 12.59 11.33 13.62
N SER A 47 12.60 12.02 14.77
CA SER A 47 13.61 13.03 15.16
C SER A 47 15.06 12.53 15.13
N SER A 48 15.33 11.30 15.59
CA SER A 48 16.67 10.69 15.57
C SER A 48 17.17 10.43 14.15
N PHE A 49 16.24 9.99 13.28
CA PHE A 49 16.50 9.76 11.87
C PHE A 49 16.76 11.09 11.17
N THR A 50 16.02 12.15 11.48
CA THR A 50 16.27 13.47 10.89
C THR A 50 17.63 14.05 11.30
N GLU A 51 18.06 13.88 12.55
CA GLU A 51 19.37 14.35 13.02
C GLU A 51 20.53 13.56 12.38
N THR A 52 20.36 12.25 12.21
CA THR A 52 21.30 11.38 11.50
C THR A 52 21.38 11.72 10.01
N ILE A 53 20.26 12.02 9.36
CA ILE A 53 20.24 12.44 7.96
C ILE A 53 20.88 13.81 7.80
N GLN A 54 20.61 14.75 8.71
CA GLN A 54 21.19 16.10 8.69
C GLN A 54 22.70 16.08 8.88
N THR A 55 23.21 15.33 9.86
CA THR A 55 24.66 15.16 10.09
C THR A 55 25.36 14.47 8.92
N ASN A 56 24.73 13.48 8.30
CA ASN A 56 25.28 12.83 7.11
C ASN A 56 25.25 13.74 5.87
N LEU A 57 24.21 14.57 5.70
CA LEU A 57 24.13 15.56 4.63
C LEU A 57 25.16 16.68 4.80
N GLU A 58 25.38 17.17 6.01
CA GLU A 58 26.35 18.22 6.32
C GLU A 58 27.79 17.76 6.08
N ASN A 59 28.09 16.49 6.35
CA ASN A 59 29.38 15.87 6.04
C ASN A 59 29.57 15.53 4.54
N MET A 60 28.51 15.57 3.73
CA MET A 60 28.56 15.34 2.29
C MET A 60 28.74 16.62 1.46
N ILE A 61 28.65 17.81 2.08
CA ILE A 61 28.82 19.11 1.40
C ILE A 61 30.10 19.81 1.90
N PRO A 62 31.30 19.40 1.44
CA PRO A 62 32.39 20.35 1.33
C PRO A 62 32.13 21.16 0.04
N GLU A 63 31.66 22.40 0.20
CA GLU A 63 31.81 23.47 -0.80
C GLU A 63 31.23 23.16 -2.20
N ALA A 64 29.91 23.32 -2.39
CA ALA A 64 29.31 23.32 -3.72
C ALA A 64 28.34 24.49 -3.91
N GLU A 65 28.86 25.59 -4.47
CA GLU A 65 28.12 26.79 -4.90
C GLU A 65 27.18 26.56 -6.11
N ALA A 66 26.62 25.36 -6.31
CA ALA A 66 25.92 25.05 -7.55
C ALA A 66 24.68 24.15 -7.38
N ILE A 67 23.68 24.58 -6.60
CA ILE A 67 22.31 24.09 -6.76
C ILE A 67 21.34 25.27 -6.68
N GLN A 68 21.33 26.07 -7.73
CA GLN A 68 20.22 26.98 -8.06
C GLN A 68 19.74 26.64 -9.47
N THR A 69 18.91 25.60 -9.60
CA THR A 69 17.90 25.51 -10.67
C THR A 69 16.99 24.33 -10.36
N VAL A 70 15.68 24.56 -10.43
CA VAL A 70 14.57 23.66 -10.10
C VAL A 70 14.16 23.77 -8.63
N VAL A 71 12.92 24.23 -8.45
CA VAL A 71 12.18 24.53 -7.20
C VAL A 71 12.32 25.97 -6.69
N ASN A 72 11.60 26.89 -7.32
CA ASN A 72 10.94 27.97 -6.57
C ASN A 72 9.45 27.61 -6.47
N PRO A 73 8.94 27.44 -5.25
CA PRO A 73 7.75 28.21 -4.91
C PRO A 73 7.97 28.90 -3.56
N PHE A 74 7.66 30.20 -3.54
CA PHE A 74 7.55 31.08 -2.38
C PHE A 74 8.81 31.89 -2.03
N ASP A 75 8.85 33.11 -2.58
CA ASP A 75 9.64 34.23 -2.06
C ASP A 75 9.27 34.46 -0.58
N GLY A 76 10.26 34.32 0.28
CA GLY A 76 10.10 34.50 1.72
C GLY A 76 11.46 34.65 2.36
N ASN A 77 12.07 35.82 2.16
CA ASN A 77 13.22 36.28 2.92
C ASN A 77 12.95 36.08 4.42
N ASN A 78 13.64 35.13 5.06
CA ASN A 78 14.14 35.22 6.43
C ASN A 78 15.01 34.00 6.74
N SER A 79 16.13 34.27 7.39
CA SER A 79 17.33 33.44 7.53
C SER A 79 17.29 32.52 8.77
N GLU A 80 16.14 31.97 9.17
CA GLU A 80 16.03 31.25 10.46
C GLU A 80 15.11 30.02 10.40
N ASN A 81 15.21 29.14 9.40
CA ASN A 81 14.25 28.02 9.33
C ASN A 81 14.70 26.84 8.46
N ASN A 82 15.77 26.18 8.91
CA ASN A 82 16.22 24.89 8.37
C ASN A 82 15.17 23.78 8.61
N GLU A 83 14.41 23.86 9.71
CA GLU A 83 13.35 22.91 10.07
C GLU A 83 12.11 23.00 9.17
N MET A 84 11.69 24.21 8.78
CA MET A 84 10.55 24.40 7.86
C MET A 84 10.88 23.98 6.42
N ALA A 85 12.14 24.15 5.99
CA ALA A 85 12.61 23.64 4.71
C ALA A 85 12.62 22.10 4.69
N LEU A 86 13.07 21.46 5.77
CA LEU A 86 13.06 20.01 5.92
C LEU A 86 11.62 19.45 5.99
N LEU A 87 10.71 20.09 6.72
CA LEU A 87 9.28 19.78 6.71
C LEU A 87 8.67 19.95 5.30
N GLY A 88 9.02 21.00 4.57
CA GLY A 88 8.60 21.21 3.19
C GLY A 88 9.09 20.12 2.23
N LEU A 89 10.35 19.71 2.34
CA LEU A 89 10.95 18.64 1.51
C LEU A 89 10.37 17.26 1.86
N THR A 90 10.15 16.96 3.14
CA THR A 90 9.59 15.68 3.60
C THR A 90 8.10 15.54 3.27
N LEU A 91 7.28 16.57 3.53
CA LEU A 91 5.86 16.58 3.13
C LEU A 91 5.70 16.61 1.61
N GLY A 92 6.53 17.37 0.90
CA GLY A 92 6.54 17.42 -0.56
C GLY A 92 6.89 16.08 -1.20
N GLY A 93 7.94 15.41 -0.69
CA GLY A 93 8.32 14.07 -1.12
C GLY A 93 7.23 13.03 -0.86
N LEU A 94 6.61 13.08 0.33
CA LEU A 94 5.53 12.17 0.70
C LEU A 94 4.29 12.35 -0.20
N ALA A 95 3.89 13.59 -0.49
CA ALA A 95 2.76 13.88 -1.38
C ALA A 95 2.98 13.35 -2.81
N ILE A 96 4.21 13.46 -3.33
CA ILE A 96 4.58 12.90 -4.64
C ILE A 96 4.46 11.37 -4.63
N LEU A 97 4.97 10.70 -3.60
CA LEU A 97 4.91 9.23 -3.46
C LEU A 97 3.45 8.73 -3.33
N PHE A 98 2.64 9.37 -2.49
CA PHE A 98 1.21 9.03 -2.36
C PHE A 98 0.45 9.28 -3.66
N GLY A 99 0.74 10.37 -4.38
CA GLY A 99 0.16 10.64 -5.70
C GLY A 99 0.47 9.56 -6.73
N ALA A 100 1.72 9.08 -6.78
CA ALA A 100 2.13 8.00 -7.67
C ALA A 100 1.41 6.67 -7.33
N ILE A 101 1.36 6.28 -6.05
CA ILE A 101 0.67 5.07 -5.58
C ILE A 101 -0.83 5.14 -5.87
N TYR A 102 -1.48 6.26 -5.56
CA TYR A 102 -2.91 6.46 -5.81
C TYR A 102 -3.24 6.38 -7.32
N GLY A 103 -2.39 6.96 -8.17
CA GLY A 103 -2.52 6.87 -9.62
C GLY A 103 -2.45 5.43 -10.15
N ILE A 104 -1.55 4.61 -9.61
CA ILE A 104 -1.45 3.18 -9.95
C ILE A 104 -2.71 2.43 -9.51
N LYS A 105 -3.18 2.65 -8.27
CA LYS A 105 -4.40 2.02 -7.74
C LYS A 105 -5.62 2.35 -8.59
N ARG A 106 -5.83 3.62 -8.93
CA ARG A 106 -6.97 4.05 -9.78
C ARG A 106 -6.95 3.38 -11.15
N LYS A 107 -5.77 3.27 -11.79
CA LYS A 107 -5.64 2.58 -13.08
C LYS A 107 -5.96 1.09 -12.96
N ALA A 108 -5.46 0.42 -11.93
CA ALA A 108 -5.75 -1.00 -11.68
C ALA A 108 -7.24 -1.25 -11.45
N ASP A 109 -7.91 -0.42 -10.64
CA ASP A 109 -9.35 -0.52 -10.35
C ASP A 109 -10.18 -0.38 -11.64
N THR A 110 -9.87 0.61 -12.49
CA THR A 110 -10.55 0.76 -13.79
C THR A 110 -10.28 -0.40 -14.75
N ASN A 111 -9.08 -0.99 -14.68
CA ASN A 111 -8.73 -2.15 -15.51
C ASN A 111 -9.52 -3.39 -15.06
N TYR A 112 -9.68 -3.61 -13.75
CA TYR A 112 -10.53 -4.65 -13.19
C TYR A 112 -12.00 -4.48 -13.61
N GLU A 113 -12.53 -3.25 -13.56
CA GLU A 113 -13.89 -2.96 -13.99
C GLU A 113 -14.09 -3.24 -15.50
N ASN A 114 -13.12 -2.88 -16.34
CA ASN A 114 -13.16 -3.17 -17.78
C ASN A 114 -13.05 -4.67 -18.07
N ILE A 115 -12.19 -5.40 -17.34
CA ILE A 115 -12.05 -6.87 -17.49
C ILE A 115 -13.35 -7.57 -17.11
N SER A 116 -13.99 -7.19 -16.00
CA SER A 116 -15.27 -7.77 -15.58
C SER A 116 -16.41 -7.44 -16.56
N LYS A 117 -16.51 -6.20 -17.05
CA LYS A 117 -17.47 -5.82 -18.10
C LYS A 117 -17.24 -6.58 -19.40
N ASN A 118 -15.99 -6.77 -19.82
CA ASN A 118 -15.65 -7.55 -21.01
C ASN A 118 -16.02 -9.03 -20.84
N HIS A 119 -15.77 -9.60 -19.66
CA HIS A 119 -16.18 -10.97 -19.32
C HIS A 119 -17.69 -11.18 -19.43
N GLU A 120 -18.51 -10.28 -18.88
CA GLU A 120 -19.96 -10.36 -18.99
C GLU A 120 -20.49 -10.11 -20.42
N SER A 121 -19.83 -9.23 -21.18
CA SER A 121 -20.14 -9.02 -22.59
C SER A 121 -19.83 -10.25 -23.45
N MET A 122 -18.70 -10.94 -23.18
CA MET A 122 -18.35 -12.20 -23.82
C MET A 122 -19.37 -13.30 -23.51
N LYS A 123 -19.76 -13.46 -22.23
CA LYS A 123 -20.84 -14.38 -21.81
C LYS A 123 -22.12 -14.15 -22.61
N LYS A 124 -22.60 -12.90 -22.62
CA LYS A 124 -23.86 -12.54 -23.30
C LYS A 124 -23.81 -12.84 -24.80
N LYS A 125 -22.69 -12.53 -25.46
CA LYS A 125 -22.49 -12.82 -26.89
C LYS A 125 -22.39 -14.31 -27.19
N MET A 126 -21.75 -15.08 -26.32
CA MET A 126 -21.61 -16.54 -26.47
C MET A 126 -22.94 -17.28 -26.25
N PHE A 127 -23.77 -16.85 -25.29
CA PHE A 127 -25.06 -17.49 -25.01
C PHE A 127 -26.20 -17.05 -25.95
N GLY A 128 -26.17 -15.80 -26.44
CA GLY A 128 -27.19 -15.31 -27.37
C GLY A 128 -27.20 -16.02 -28.73
N ALA A 129 -26.10 -16.67 -29.10
CA ALA A 129 -25.95 -17.43 -30.34
C ALA A 129 -26.03 -18.96 -30.17
N LEU A 130 -26.25 -19.45 -28.94
CA LEU A 130 -26.16 -20.88 -28.63
C LEU A 130 -27.53 -21.55 -28.56
N HIS A 131 -27.73 -22.58 -29.37
CA HIS A 131 -28.82 -23.52 -29.18
C HIS A 131 -28.38 -24.58 -28.15
N TRP A 132 -28.95 -24.56 -26.95
CA TRP A 132 -28.67 -25.47 -25.82
C TRP A 132 -28.98 -26.96 -26.06
N ASN A 133 -29.29 -27.33 -27.30
CA ASN A 133 -29.78 -28.65 -27.66
C ASN A 133 -28.63 -29.62 -28.01
N ASN A 134 -27.39 -29.13 -28.17
CA ASN A 134 -26.23 -29.97 -28.46
C ASN A 134 -25.34 -30.16 -27.22
N PRO A 135 -25.27 -31.36 -26.64
CA PRO A 135 -24.49 -31.61 -25.43
C PRO A 135 -22.97 -31.42 -25.63
N GLY A 136 -22.45 -31.55 -26.85
CA GLY A 136 -21.03 -31.28 -27.14
C GLY A 136 -20.66 -29.80 -26.98
N ASP A 137 -21.57 -28.89 -27.36
CA ASP A 137 -21.36 -27.45 -27.24
C ASP A 137 -21.50 -26.98 -25.79
N VAL A 138 -22.39 -27.64 -25.02
CA VAL A 138 -22.53 -27.41 -23.58
C VAL A 138 -21.22 -27.67 -22.84
N ILE A 139 -20.58 -28.83 -23.07
CA ILE A 139 -19.35 -29.19 -22.33
C ILE A 139 -18.17 -28.30 -22.75
N LYS A 140 -18.05 -27.94 -24.04
CA LYS A 140 -17.03 -26.97 -24.50
C LYS A 140 -17.16 -25.63 -23.79
N ASN A 141 -18.38 -25.14 -23.62
CA ASN A 141 -18.64 -23.89 -22.92
C ASN A 141 -18.32 -23.99 -21.43
N ARG A 142 -18.71 -25.08 -20.76
CA ARG A 142 -18.39 -25.27 -19.34
C ARG A 142 -16.88 -25.27 -19.08
N LEU A 143 -16.07 -25.78 -20.02
CA LEU A 143 -14.61 -25.68 -19.96
C LEU A 143 -14.13 -24.23 -20.13
N ALA A 144 -14.67 -23.48 -21.09
CA ALA A 144 -14.33 -22.08 -21.31
C ALA A 144 -14.67 -21.18 -20.11
N TYR A 145 -15.68 -21.55 -19.32
CA TYR A 145 -16.06 -20.87 -18.08
C TYR A 145 -15.29 -21.33 -16.84
N GLY A 146 -14.44 -22.36 -16.96
CA GLY A 146 -13.73 -22.94 -15.81
C GLY A 146 -14.65 -23.68 -14.83
N GLU A 147 -15.90 -23.97 -15.19
CA GLU A 147 -16.81 -24.80 -14.39
C GLU A 147 -16.37 -26.26 -14.35
N ILE A 148 -15.65 -26.67 -15.39
CA ILE A 148 -15.04 -27.99 -15.49
C ILE A 148 -13.58 -27.83 -15.90
N THR A 149 -12.75 -28.72 -15.39
CA THR A 149 -11.34 -28.83 -15.76
C THR A 149 -11.18 -29.46 -17.14
N VAL A 150 -9.98 -29.31 -17.74
CA VAL A 150 -9.62 -29.98 -19.01
C VAL A 150 -9.79 -31.51 -18.91
N LYS A 151 -9.49 -32.08 -17.72
CA LYS A 151 -9.66 -33.50 -17.44
C LYS A 151 -11.14 -33.92 -17.50
N GLU A 152 -12.01 -33.17 -16.82
CA GLU A 152 -13.46 -33.42 -16.84
C GLU A 152 -14.05 -33.21 -18.24
N TYR A 153 -13.62 -32.19 -18.98
CA TYR A 153 -13.99 -31.99 -20.38
C TYR A 153 -13.68 -33.22 -21.23
N SER A 154 -12.46 -33.76 -21.12
CA SER A 154 -12.06 -34.95 -21.90
C SER A 154 -12.90 -36.19 -21.56
N ALA A 155 -13.24 -36.38 -20.28
CA ALA A 155 -14.05 -37.51 -19.82
C ALA A 155 -15.50 -37.40 -20.32
N LEU A 156 -16.09 -36.20 -20.24
CA LEU A 156 -17.45 -35.93 -20.70
C LEU A 156 -17.56 -36.00 -22.23
N LYS A 157 -16.56 -35.49 -22.95
CA LYS A 157 -16.50 -35.61 -24.42
C LYS A 157 -16.46 -37.08 -24.86
N LYS A 158 -15.61 -37.89 -24.23
CA LYS A 158 -15.52 -39.34 -24.50
C LYS A 158 -16.82 -40.08 -24.18
N ALA A 159 -17.58 -39.62 -23.19
CA ALA A 159 -18.87 -40.20 -22.83
C ALA A 159 -19.99 -39.89 -23.84
N LEU A 160 -19.90 -38.77 -24.56
CA LEU A 160 -20.84 -38.41 -25.64
C LEU A 160 -20.58 -39.13 -26.96
N GLU A 161 -19.38 -39.67 -27.15
CA GLU A 161 -18.98 -40.41 -28.35
C GLU A 161 -19.32 -41.92 -28.26
N LYS A 162 -19.98 -42.36 -27.19
CA LYS A 162 -20.46 -43.74 -26.97
C LYS A 162 -21.97 -43.83 -27.19
#